data_AF-A0A7J3EN95-F1
#
_entry.id   AF-A0A7J3EN95-F1
#
_cell.length_a   1.000
_cell.length_b   1.000
_cell.length_c   1.000
_cell.angle_alpha   90.00
_cell.angle_beta   90.00
_cell.angle_gamma   90.00
#
_symmetry.space_group_name_H-M   'P 1'
#
loop_
_entity.id
_entity.type
_entity.pdbx_description
1 polymer ?
#
loop_
_entity_poly.entity_id
_entity_poly.type
_entity_poly.pdbx_seq_one_letter_code
_entity_poly.pdbx_strand_id
1 'polypeptide(L)'
;LMEWINENLPRQISDPEDLWRAYEALAKADVYRGRIVRSGSWDLLTYVMELMTAGVALAPKNDPKSKFRWVKYQFPEKIRLMSQTKEARALRDSIASIIGARIHASKAKVLKDVLPYIKVIFENNVEEAARIAISLNLTEPMIKYLSQDKSDKIIARVKELRKTIRTEARKSETRKEDVQKTGKKDERSGKTQQAKSGLDSFVKKTRS
;
A
#
# COMPACT_ATOMS: atom_id res chain seq x y z
N LEU A 1 23.86 -10.41 -10.96
CA LEU A 1 24.59 -11.34 -11.84
C LEU A 1 23.63 -12.19 -12.68
N MET A 2 22.76 -12.99 -12.08
CA MET A 2 21.85 -13.89 -12.79
C MET A 2 21.04 -13.24 -13.93
N GLU A 3 20.33 -12.14 -13.66
CA GLU A 3 19.54 -11.45 -14.68
C GLU A 3 20.40 -10.88 -15.82
N TRP A 4 21.65 -10.53 -15.53
CA TRP A 4 22.60 -10.07 -16.54
C TRP A 4 23.04 -11.19 -17.47
N ILE A 5 23.24 -12.39 -16.94
CA ILE A 5 23.53 -13.56 -17.76
C ILE A 5 22.29 -13.89 -18.61
N ASN A 6 21.10 -13.94 -17.99
CA ASN A 6 19.81 -14.22 -18.64
C ASN A 6 19.55 -13.36 -19.90
N GLU A 7 19.73 -12.05 -19.78
CA GLU A 7 19.47 -11.12 -20.88
C GLU A 7 20.56 -11.10 -21.96
N ASN A 8 21.78 -11.53 -21.65
CA ASN A 8 22.89 -11.56 -22.61
C ASN A 8 23.10 -12.93 -23.26
N LEU A 9 22.51 -14.00 -22.70
CA LEU A 9 22.54 -15.37 -23.22
C LEU A 9 22.20 -15.48 -24.71
N PRO A 10 21.05 -14.94 -25.19
CA PRO A 10 20.69 -15.01 -26.61
C PRO A 10 21.59 -14.17 -27.52
N ARG A 11 22.32 -13.20 -26.95
CA ARG A 11 23.29 -12.40 -27.71
C ARG A 11 24.60 -13.17 -27.92
N GLN A 12 24.97 -14.03 -26.97
CA GLN A 12 26.20 -14.81 -27.02
C GLN A 12 26.04 -16.13 -27.78
N ILE A 13 24.95 -16.85 -27.54
CA ILE A 13 24.72 -18.19 -28.10
C ILE A 13 23.63 -18.11 -29.17
N SER A 14 24.00 -18.44 -30.41
CA SER A 14 23.09 -18.40 -31.57
C SER A 14 22.38 -19.73 -31.82
N ASP A 15 23.03 -20.86 -31.49
CA ASP A 15 22.44 -22.19 -31.68
C ASP A 15 21.31 -22.46 -30.65
N PRO A 16 20.11 -22.85 -31.10
CA PRO A 16 18.97 -23.06 -30.19
C PRO A 16 19.18 -24.17 -29.15
N GLU A 17 19.88 -25.26 -29.50
CA GLU A 17 20.09 -26.38 -28.59
C GLU A 17 21.11 -26.01 -27.50
N ASP A 18 22.20 -25.35 -27.89
CA ASP A 18 23.19 -24.82 -26.95
C ASP A 18 22.57 -23.74 -26.03
N LEU A 19 21.69 -22.89 -26.57
CA LEU A 19 20.97 -21.89 -25.79
C LEU A 19 20.02 -22.55 -24.77
N TRP A 20 19.33 -23.61 -25.16
CA TRP A 20 18.49 -24.40 -24.27
C TRP A 20 19.29 -25.00 -23.10
N ARG A 21 20.45 -25.61 -23.37
CA ARG A 21 21.34 -26.15 -22.32
C ARG A 21 21.80 -25.07 -21.35
N ALA A 22 22.11 -23.89 -21.88
CA ALA A 22 22.57 -22.76 -21.09
C ALA A 22 21.44 -22.22 -20.18
N TYR A 23 20.21 -22.14 -20.69
CA TYR A 23 19.03 -21.82 -19.88
C TYR A 23 18.68 -22.90 -18.87
N GLU A 24 18.89 -24.17 -19.18
CA GLU A 24 18.69 -25.27 -18.23
C GLU A 24 19.63 -25.14 -17.02
N ALA A 25 20.92 -24.84 -17.25
CA ALA A 25 21.87 -24.57 -16.17
C ALA A 25 21.44 -23.36 -15.33
N LEU A 26 21.01 -22.29 -15.99
CA LEU A 26 20.53 -21.08 -15.30
C LEU A 26 19.25 -21.32 -14.49
N ALA A 27 18.32 -22.13 -15.00
CA ALA A 27 17.09 -22.49 -14.32
C ALA A 27 17.38 -23.32 -13.06
N LYS A 28 18.31 -24.28 -13.12
CA LYS A 28 18.76 -25.05 -11.95
C LYS A 28 19.37 -24.13 -10.88
N ALA A 29 20.16 -23.13 -11.30
CA ALA A 29 20.69 -22.13 -10.38
C ALA A 29 19.57 -21.34 -9.68
N ASP A 30 18.47 -21.00 -10.36
CA ASP A 30 17.36 -20.24 -9.75
C ASP A 30 16.64 -21.08 -8.70
N VAL A 31 16.43 -22.37 -8.98
CA VAL A 31 15.83 -23.31 -8.04
C VAL A 31 16.66 -23.40 -6.76
N TYR A 32 17.98 -23.57 -6.87
CA TYR A 32 18.86 -23.59 -5.70
C TYR A 32 18.88 -22.26 -4.95
N ARG A 33 18.89 -21.14 -5.68
CA ARG A 33 18.76 -19.81 -5.09
C ARG A 33 17.45 -19.65 -4.31
N GLY A 34 16.34 -20.14 -4.84
CA GLY A 34 15.04 -20.15 -4.16
C GLY A 34 15.06 -21.00 -2.88
N ARG A 35 15.80 -22.12 -2.87
CA ARG A 35 16.03 -22.93 -1.67
C ARG A 35 16.84 -22.17 -0.63
N ILE A 36 17.96 -21.53 -1.01
CA ILE A 36 18.79 -20.71 -0.12
C ILE A 36 17.96 -19.64 0.58
N VAL A 37 17.11 -18.92 -0.17
CA VAL A 37 16.23 -17.87 0.40
C VAL A 37 15.24 -18.45 1.41
N ARG A 38 14.75 -19.68 1.18
CA ARG A 38 13.78 -20.34 2.06
C ARG A 38 14.41 -20.96 3.31
N SER A 39 15.57 -21.60 3.18
CA SER A 39 16.25 -22.28 4.29
C SER A 39 17.18 -21.37 5.08
N GLY A 40 17.66 -20.27 4.49
CA GLY A 40 18.71 -19.42 5.05
C GLY A 40 20.11 -20.05 5.04
N SER A 41 20.27 -21.27 4.49
CA SER A 41 21.54 -21.97 4.39
C SER A 41 22.33 -21.51 3.16
N TRP A 42 23.55 -21.04 3.36
CA TRP A 42 24.41 -20.53 2.27
C TRP A 42 25.24 -21.61 1.58
N ASP A 43 25.22 -22.85 2.07
CA ASP A 43 26.03 -23.96 1.55
C ASP A 43 25.75 -24.27 0.06
N LEU A 44 24.52 -24.01 -0.40
CA LEU A 44 24.12 -24.20 -1.80
C LEU A 44 24.64 -23.10 -2.74
N LEU A 45 25.22 -22.02 -2.20
CA LEU A 45 25.66 -20.86 -3.00
C LEU A 45 26.75 -21.25 -4.00
N THR A 46 27.66 -22.16 -3.62
CA THR A 46 28.72 -22.65 -4.49
C THR A 46 28.14 -23.26 -5.76
N TYR A 47 27.17 -24.16 -5.62
CA TYR A 47 26.47 -24.78 -6.75
C TYR A 47 25.73 -23.75 -7.62
N VAL A 48 25.14 -22.73 -7.01
CA VAL A 48 24.48 -21.63 -7.74
C VAL A 48 25.50 -20.87 -8.59
N MET A 49 26.66 -20.53 -8.03
CA MET A 49 27.71 -19.82 -8.74
C MET A 49 28.30 -20.66 -9.88
N GLU A 50 28.57 -21.94 -9.65
CA GLU A 50 29.07 -22.88 -10.67
C GLU A 50 28.09 -23.03 -11.84
N LEU A 51 26.79 -23.21 -11.55
CA LEU A 51 25.77 -23.33 -12.59
C LEU A 51 25.59 -22.04 -13.39
N MET A 52 25.61 -20.88 -12.73
CA MET A 52 25.48 -19.58 -13.43
C MET A 52 26.69 -19.27 -14.30
N THR A 53 27.90 -19.72 -13.93
CA THR A 53 29.14 -19.37 -14.61
C THR A 53 29.61 -20.49 -15.54
N ALA A 54 30.23 -21.53 -14.99
CA ALA A 54 30.75 -22.67 -15.75
C ALA A 54 29.63 -23.42 -16.47
N GLY A 55 28.46 -23.59 -15.85
CA GLY A 55 27.32 -24.27 -16.45
C GLY A 55 26.83 -23.58 -17.74
N VAL A 56 26.80 -22.25 -17.76
CA VAL A 56 26.43 -21.46 -18.94
C VAL A 56 27.58 -21.41 -19.95
N ALA A 57 28.82 -21.20 -19.51
CA ALA A 57 29.97 -21.07 -20.40
C ALA A 57 30.32 -22.38 -21.13
N LEU A 58 30.06 -23.54 -20.51
CA LEU A 58 30.31 -24.85 -21.09
C LEU A 58 29.11 -25.40 -21.89
N ALA A 59 27.96 -24.73 -21.85
CA ALA A 59 26.75 -25.18 -22.53
C ALA A 59 26.93 -25.31 -24.06
N PRO A 60 27.67 -24.42 -24.77
CA PRO A 60 27.83 -24.56 -26.20
C PRO A 60 28.67 -25.80 -26.57
N LYS A 61 28.07 -26.73 -27.31
CA LYS A 61 28.74 -27.89 -27.90
C LYS A 61 28.62 -27.91 -29.42
N ASN A 62 27.49 -27.45 -29.95
CA ASN A 62 27.19 -27.46 -31.38
C ASN A 62 27.86 -26.28 -32.10
N ASP A 63 27.87 -25.09 -31.48
CA ASP A 63 28.65 -23.94 -31.95
C ASP A 63 29.73 -23.53 -30.92
N PRO A 64 30.92 -24.15 -30.94
CA PRO A 64 32.03 -23.75 -30.09
C PRO A 64 32.50 -22.30 -30.31
N LYS A 65 32.26 -21.71 -31.50
CA LYS A 65 32.68 -20.33 -31.80
C LYS A 65 31.88 -19.32 -31.00
N SER A 66 30.65 -19.65 -30.61
CA SER A 66 29.85 -18.84 -29.69
C SER A 66 30.53 -18.62 -28.34
N LYS A 67 31.54 -19.40 -27.93
CA LYS A 67 32.30 -19.16 -26.69
C LYS A 67 33.27 -17.98 -26.79
N PHE A 68 33.82 -17.72 -27.98
CA PHE A 68 34.88 -16.73 -28.21
C PHE A 68 34.41 -15.52 -29.01
N ARG A 69 33.16 -15.54 -29.48
CA ARG A 69 32.55 -14.44 -30.21
C ARG A 69 32.50 -13.21 -29.33
N TRP A 70 33.03 -12.10 -29.83
CA TRP A 70 32.87 -10.80 -29.20
C TRP A 70 31.42 -10.33 -29.31
N VAL A 71 30.80 -10.02 -28.18
CA VAL A 71 29.44 -9.50 -28.10
C VAL A 71 29.41 -8.36 -27.10
N LYS A 72 28.73 -7.27 -27.47
CA LYS A 72 28.54 -6.13 -26.56
C LYS A 72 27.45 -6.44 -25.55
N TYR A 73 27.83 -6.88 -24.36
CA TYR A 73 26.88 -7.11 -23.27
C TYR A 73 26.18 -5.83 -22.83
N GLN A 74 24.89 -5.96 -22.55
CA GLN A 74 24.04 -4.87 -22.08
C GLN A 74 23.69 -5.06 -20.60
N PHE A 75 23.39 -3.95 -19.93
CA PHE A 75 22.83 -3.98 -18.58
C PHE A 75 21.42 -4.58 -18.61
N PRO A 76 20.96 -5.25 -17.53
CA PRO A 76 19.67 -5.91 -17.53
C PRO A 76 18.51 -4.91 -17.50
N GLU A 77 17.72 -4.92 -18.55
CA GLU A 77 16.53 -4.11 -18.73
C GLU A 77 15.49 -4.37 -17.65
N LYS A 78 15.34 -5.62 -17.20
CA LYS A 78 14.39 -5.95 -16.13
C LYS A 78 14.71 -5.20 -14.83
N ILE A 79 15.98 -5.10 -14.45
CA ILE A 79 16.39 -4.35 -13.24
C ILE A 79 16.12 -2.87 -13.43
N ARG A 80 16.43 -2.34 -14.63
CA ARG A 80 16.17 -0.95 -14.99
C ARG A 80 14.68 -0.60 -14.87
N LEU A 81 13.81 -1.41 -15.47
CA LEU A 81 12.35 -1.26 -15.42
C LEU A 81 11.80 -1.43 -14.00
N MET A 82 12.30 -2.40 -13.24
CA MET A 82 11.91 -2.59 -11.84
C MET A 82 12.28 -1.38 -10.97
N SER A 83 13.42 -0.76 -11.23
CA SER A 83 13.84 0.48 -10.55
C SER A 83 12.93 1.64 -10.93
N GLN A 84 12.71 1.88 -12.22
CA GLN A 84 11.86 2.96 -12.73
C GLN A 84 10.43 2.90 -12.18
N THR A 85 9.86 1.70 -12.09
CA THR A 85 8.48 1.50 -11.63
C THR A 85 8.36 1.34 -10.11
N LYS A 86 9.46 1.41 -9.35
CA LYS A 86 9.48 1.14 -7.90
C LYS A 86 8.53 2.06 -7.14
N GLU A 87 8.58 3.36 -7.42
CA GLU A 87 7.75 4.37 -6.74
C GLU A 87 6.27 4.21 -7.07
N ALA A 88 5.94 4.03 -8.35
CA ALA A 88 4.58 3.80 -8.79
C ALA A 88 3.98 2.52 -8.19
N ARG A 89 4.77 1.44 -8.09
CA ARG A 89 4.36 0.20 -7.42
C ARG A 89 4.16 0.40 -5.93
N ALA A 90 5.05 1.12 -5.26
CA ALA A 90 4.90 1.42 -3.83
C ALA A 90 3.62 2.23 -3.53
N LEU A 91 3.31 3.25 -4.35
CA LEU A 91 2.06 4.02 -4.23
C LEU A 91 0.83 3.14 -4.45
N ARG A 92 0.82 2.34 -5.53
CA ARG A 92 -0.26 1.40 -5.85
C ARG A 92 -0.51 0.41 -4.71
N ASP A 93 0.55 -0.17 -4.16
CA ASP A 93 0.47 -1.17 -3.11
C ASP A 93 0.03 -0.55 -1.76
N SER A 94 0.36 0.72 -1.53
CA SER A 94 -0.11 1.51 -0.38
C SER A 94 -1.61 1.77 -0.47
N ILE A 95 -2.11 2.21 -1.63
CA ILE A 95 -3.54 2.41 -1.89
C ILE A 95 -4.31 1.10 -1.70
N ALA A 96 -3.80 0.00 -2.27
CA ALA A 96 -4.41 -1.31 -2.14
C ALA A 96 -4.46 -1.78 -0.67
N SER A 97 -3.44 -1.45 0.13
CA SER A 97 -3.41 -1.74 1.57
C SER A 97 -4.50 -1.00 2.33
N ILE A 98 -4.69 0.30 2.05
CA ILE A 98 -5.69 1.15 2.70
C ILE A 98 -7.10 0.66 2.37
N ILE A 99 -7.38 0.43 1.09
CA ILE A 99 -8.67 -0.08 0.64
C ILE A 99 -8.93 -1.47 1.23
N GLY A 100 -7.96 -2.38 1.14
CA GLY A 100 -8.05 -3.74 1.66
C GLY A 100 -8.35 -3.80 3.15
N ALA A 101 -7.75 -2.92 3.94
CA ALA A 101 -8.03 -2.81 5.37
C ALA A 101 -9.47 -2.39 5.66
N ARG A 102 -10.07 -1.55 4.79
CA ARG A 102 -11.45 -1.08 4.96
C ARG A 102 -12.50 -2.10 4.52
N ILE A 103 -12.21 -2.86 3.47
CA ILE A 103 -13.15 -3.85 2.91
C ILE A 103 -12.85 -5.30 3.34
N HIS A 104 -11.88 -5.50 4.24
CA HIS A 104 -11.40 -6.80 4.70
C HIS A 104 -11.00 -7.75 3.56
N ALA A 105 -10.27 -7.24 2.57
CA ALA A 105 -9.78 -8.01 1.43
C ALA A 105 -8.26 -7.96 1.31
N SER A 106 -7.68 -9.01 0.70
CA SER A 106 -6.25 -9.05 0.41
C SER A 106 -5.86 -8.00 -0.62
N LYS A 107 -4.60 -7.51 -0.56
CA LYS A 107 -4.07 -6.55 -1.54
C LYS A 107 -4.22 -7.06 -2.97
N ALA A 108 -3.94 -8.34 -3.20
CA ALA A 108 -4.07 -8.97 -4.51
C ALA A 108 -5.50 -8.87 -5.06
N LYS A 109 -6.51 -9.14 -4.21
CA LYS A 109 -7.92 -9.02 -4.57
C LYS A 109 -8.29 -7.56 -4.88
N VAL A 110 -7.86 -6.62 -4.06
CA VAL A 110 -8.11 -5.18 -4.27
C VAL A 110 -7.50 -4.70 -5.59
N LEU A 111 -6.24 -5.06 -5.87
CA LEU A 111 -5.55 -4.65 -7.09
C LEU A 111 -6.24 -5.15 -8.36
N LYS A 112 -6.79 -6.36 -8.32
CA LYS A 112 -7.44 -7.00 -9.46
C LYS A 112 -8.88 -6.52 -9.65
N ASP A 113 -9.67 -6.54 -8.57
CA ASP A 113 -11.13 -6.47 -8.65
C ASP A 113 -11.70 -5.11 -8.21
N VAL A 114 -10.94 -4.26 -7.51
CA VAL A 114 -11.47 -3.02 -6.92
C VAL A 114 -10.79 -1.78 -7.50
N LEU A 115 -9.46 -1.79 -7.57
CA LEU A 115 -8.67 -0.65 -8.01
C LEU A 115 -9.06 -0.13 -9.41
N PRO A 116 -9.37 -0.98 -10.42
CA PRO A 116 -9.81 -0.50 -11.73
C PRO A 116 -11.07 0.36 -11.65
N TYR A 117 -12.06 -0.04 -10.85
CA TYR A 117 -13.29 0.73 -10.67
C TYR A 117 -13.05 2.06 -9.94
N ILE A 118 -12.18 2.06 -8.93
CA ILE A 118 -11.82 3.29 -8.21
C ILE A 118 -11.16 4.30 -9.16
N LYS A 119 -10.30 3.86 -10.08
CA LYS A 119 -9.72 4.74 -11.11
C LYS A 119 -10.79 5.37 -11.99
N VAL A 120 -11.73 4.55 -12.49
CA VAL A 120 -12.84 5.03 -13.34
C VAL A 120 -13.71 6.04 -12.60
N ILE A 121 -13.98 5.84 -11.29
CA ILE A 121 -14.73 6.81 -10.49
C ILE A 121 -13.95 8.14 -10.38
N PHE A 122 -12.64 8.07 -10.12
CA PHE A 122 -11.77 9.25 -10.00
C PHE A 122 -11.65 10.04 -11.31
N GLU A 123 -11.67 9.35 -12.45
CA GLU A 123 -11.62 9.99 -13.77
C GLU A 123 -12.96 10.62 -14.15
N ASN A 124 -14.10 10.04 -13.77
CA ASN A 124 -15.41 10.51 -14.23
C ASN A 124 -16.05 11.54 -13.28
N ASN A 125 -16.04 11.30 -11.97
CA ASN A 125 -16.80 12.06 -11.00
C ASN A 125 -15.93 12.65 -9.88
N VAL A 126 -15.71 13.96 -9.92
CA VAL A 126 -14.87 14.70 -8.96
C VAL A 126 -15.46 14.69 -7.56
N GLU A 127 -16.79 14.75 -7.43
CA GLU A 127 -17.45 14.84 -6.12
C GLU A 127 -17.35 13.52 -5.36
N GLU A 128 -17.68 12.40 -6.03
CA GLU A 128 -17.55 11.07 -5.43
C GLU A 128 -16.09 10.71 -5.15
N ALA A 129 -15.18 11.08 -6.05
CA ALA A 129 -13.75 10.90 -5.83
C ALA A 129 -13.26 11.61 -4.57
N ALA A 130 -13.72 12.84 -4.33
CA ALA A 130 -13.35 13.60 -3.14
C ALA A 130 -13.89 12.95 -1.85
N ARG A 131 -15.13 12.45 -1.86
CA ARG A 131 -15.71 11.72 -0.71
C ARG A 131 -14.95 10.44 -0.42
N ILE A 132 -14.64 9.66 -1.46
CA ILE A 132 -13.86 8.42 -1.33
C ILE A 132 -12.46 8.73 -0.78
N ALA A 133 -11.79 9.75 -1.32
CA ALA A 133 -10.46 10.16 -0.87
C ALA A 133 -10.45 10.57 0.61
N ILE A 134 -11.50 11.24 1.10
CA ILE A 134 -11.64 11.56 2.53
C ILE A 134 -11.88 10.30 3.35
N SER A 135 -12.82 9.44 2.92
CA SER A 135 -13.19 8.22 3.65
C SER A 135 -12.02 7.25 3.83
N LEU A 136 -11.14 7.17 2.83
CA LEU A 136 -9.94 6.33 2.81
C LEU A 136 -8.69 7.08 3.31
N ASN A 137 -8.83 8.36 3.66
CA ASN A 137 -7.74 9.25 4.07
C ASN A 137 -6.53 9.21 3.11
N LEU A 138 -6.80 9.32 1.80
CA LEU A 138 -5.77 9.29 0.77
C LEU A 138 -4.90 10.56 0.81
N THR A 139 -3.62 10.38 0.48
CA THR A 139 -2.66 11.48 0.35
C THR A 139 -2.69 12.09 -1.06
N GLU A 140 -2.18 13.31 -1.22
CA GLU A 140 -2.14 14.00 -2.53
C GLU A 140 -1.43 13.16 -3.63
N PRO A 141 -0.28 12.50 -3.37
CA PRO A 141 0.36 11.62 -4.35
C PRO A 141 -0.51 10.43 -4.78
N MET A 142 -1.30 9.88 -3.85
CA MET A 142 -2.21 8.77 -4.17
C MET A 142 -3.37 9.23 -5.06
N ILE A 143 -3.92 10.41 -4.82
CA ILE A 143 -4.96 11.01 -5.66
C ILE A 143 -4.42 11.25 -7.08
N LYS A 144 -3.20 11.79 -7.19
CA LYS A 144 -2.54 12.00 -8.48
C LYS A 144 -2.24 10.70 -9.22
N TYR A 145 -1.96 9.61 -8.49
CA TYR A 145 -1.82 8.29 -9.09
C TYR A 145 -3.14 7.72 -9.64
N LEU A 146 -4.27 8.03 -8.98
CA LEU A 146 -5.59 7.50 -9.37
C LEU A 146 -6.23 8.27 -10.54
N SER A 147 -5.93 9.56 -10.68
CA SER A 147 -6.41 10.40 -11.78
C SER A 147 -5.33 11.40 -12.16
N GLN A 148 -4.92 11.41 -13.44
CA GLN A 148 -3.93 12.36 -13.95
C GLN A 148 -4.55 13.71 -14.33
N ASP A 149 -5.71 13.71 -14.98
CA ASP A 149 -6.28 14.94 -15.56
C ASP A 149 -7.05 15.80 -14.56
N LYS A 150 -7.74 15.16 -13.60
CA LYS A 150 -8.63 15.84 -12.64
C LYS A 150 -8.06 15.91 -11.22
N SER A 151 -6.78 15.56 -11.02
CA SER A 151 -6.15 15.51 -9.69
C SER A 151 -6.34 16.79 -8.89
N ASP A 152 -6.12 17.93 -9.52
CA ASP A 152 -6.05 19.23 -8.83
C ASP A 152 -7.43 19.66 -8.35
N LYS A 153 -8.46 19.41 -9.18
CA LYS A 153 -9.87 19.64 -8.83
C LYS A 153 -10.30 18.77 -7.65
N ILE A 154 -9.91 17.49 -7.66
CA ILE A 154 -10.21 16.56 -6.56
C ILE A 154 -9.52 17.02 -5.28
N ILE A 155 -8.25 17.41 -5.33
CA ILE A 155 -7.50 17.88 -4.16
C ILE A 155 -8.13 19.16 -3.58
N ALA A 156 -8.51 20.13 -4.43
CA ALA A 156 -9.21 21.33 -3.99
C ALA A 156 -10.53 20.98 -3.30
N ARG A 157 -11.32 20.08 -3.91
CA ARG A 157 -12.60 19.65 -3.35
C ARG A 157 -12.45 18.90 -2.01
N VAL A 158 -11.43 18.06 -1.89
CA VAL A 158 -11.07 17.38 -0.63
C VAL A 158 -10.73 18.40 0.46
N LYS A 159 -10.00 19.47 0.13
CA LYS A 159 -9.66 20.55 1.08
C LYS A 159 -10.90 21.30 1.55
N GLU A 160 -11.83 21.60 0.65
CA GLU A 160 -13.11 22.22 0.99
C GLU A 160 -13.94 21.34 1.92
N LEU A 161 -14.16 20.08 1.54
CA LEU A 161 -14.94 19.12 2.33
C LEU A 161 -14.32 18.87 3.72
N ARG A 162 -12.99 18.83 3.84
CA ARG A 162 -12.32 18.76 5.15
C ARG A 162 -12.58 20.00 6.01
N LYS A 163 -12.62 21.20 5.41
CA LYS A 163 -12.95 22.44 6.13
C LYS A 163 -14.41 22.43 6.61
N THR A 164 -15.35 22.03 5.76
CA THR A 164 -16.78 21.96 6.13
C THR A 164 -17.01 20.98 7.28
N ILE A 165 -16.45 19.78 7.19
CA ILE A 165 -16.52 18.78 8.26
C ILE A 165 -15.94 19.33 9.57
N ARG A 166 -14.81 20.04 9.52
CA ARG A 166 -14.19 20.66 10.70
C ARG A 166 -15.08 21.75 11.31
N THR A 167 -15.71 22.59 10.48
CA THR A 167 -16.62 23.64 10.96
C THR A 167 -17.91 23.07 11.56
N GLU A 168 -18.44 22.00 10.97
CA GLU A 168 -19.61 21.29 11.48
C GLU A 168 -19.32 20.60 12.81
N ALA A 169 -18.15 19.95 12.94
CA ALA A 169 -17.70 19.35 14.19
C ALA A 169 -17.64 20.40 15.32
N ARG A 170 -16.99 21.55 15.07
CA ARG A 170 -16.91 22.67 16.04
C ARG A 170 -18.28 23.22 16.44
N LYS A 171 -19.20 23.35 15.49
CA LYS A 171 -20.57 23.85 15.74
C LYS A 171 -21.40 22.82 16.52
N SER A 172 -21.11 21.53 16.37
CA SER A 172 -21.75 20.46 17.14
C SER A 172 -21.23 20.40 18.59
N GLU A 173 -19.95 20.72 18.81
CA GLU A 173 -19.33 20.80 20.14
C GLU A 173 -19.90 21.96 20.94
N THR A 174 -19.97 23.17 20.36
CA THR A 174 -20.59 24.33 21.03
C THR A 174 -22.07 24.10 21.34
N ARG A 175 -22.83 23.47 20.43
CA ARG A 175 -24.22 23.06 20.72
C ARG A 175 -24.33 22.06 21.87
N LYS A 176 -23.40 21.11 22.01
CA LYS A 176 -23.39 20.15 23.14
C LYS A 176 -23.05 20.83 24.46
N GLU A 177 -22.12 21.78 24.46
CA GLU A 177 -21.79 22.59 25.64
C GLU A 177 -22.94 23.51 26.08
N ASP A 178 -23.64 24.12 25.13
CA ASP A 178 -24.81 24.96 25.41
C ASP A 178 -25.98 24.15 25.98
N VAL A 179 -26.22 22.94 25.44
CA VAL A 179 -27.24 21.99 25.96
C VAL A 179 -26.88 21.47 27.36
N GLN A 180 -25.60 21.25 27.66
CA GLN A 180 -25.16 20.89 29.02
C GLN A 180 -25.27 22.05 30.02
N LYS A 181 -25.07 23.30 29.58
CA LYS A 181 -25.25 24.50 30.41
C LYS A 181 -26.72 24.81 30.70
N THR A 182 -27.63 24.57 29.78
CA THR A 182 -29.08 24.71 30.01
C THR A 182 -29.61 23.58 30.90
N GLY A 183 -29.20 22.32 30.69
CA GLY A 183 -29.56 21.21 31.59
C GLY A 183 -29.09 21.40 33.05
N LYS A 184 -27.88 21.94 33.27
CA LYS A 184 -27.39 22.29 34.62
C LYS A 184 -28.09 23.51 35.24
N LYS A 185 -28.68 24.39 34.43
CA LYS A 185 -29.48 25.53 34.90
C LYS A 185 -30.89 25.09 35.29
N ASP A 186 -31.49 24.15 34.57
CA ASP A 186 -32.80 23.58 34.92
C ASP A 186 -32.73 22.63 36.14
N GLU A 187 -31.64 21.87 36.32
CA GLU A 187 -31.43 21.11 37.57
C GLU A 187 -31.15 22.01 38.79
N ARG A 188 -30.59 23.21 38.59
CA ARG A 188 -30.39 24.21 39.66
C ARG A 188 -31.62 25.05 39.94
N SER A 189 -32.50 25.29 38.97
CA SER A 189 -33.77 25.99 39.19
C SER A 189 -34.84 25.08 39.80
N GLY A 190 -34.81 23.77 39.53
CA GLY A 190 -35.71 22.77 40.12
C GLY A 190 -35.47 22.43 41.60
N LYS A 191 -34.28 22.72 42.16
CA LYS A 191 -33.96 22.45 43.58
C LYS A 191 -34.32 23.57 44.57
N THR A 192 -34.92 24.68 44.11
CA THR A 192 -35.29 25.81 45.00
C THR A 192 -36.76 25.77 45.46
N GLN A 193 -37.53 24.74 45.08
CA GLN A 193 -38.92 24.58 45.52
C GLN A 193 -39.19 23.24 46.23
N GLN A 194 -38.32 22.81 47.16
CA GLN A 194 -38.66 21.81 48.19
C GLN A 194 -37.55 21.74 49.25
N ALA A 195 -37.52 22.72 50.15
CA ALA A 195 -36.72 22.66 51.37
C ALA A 195 -37.43 23.41 52.50
N LYS A 196 -38.69 23.06 52.76
CA LYS A 196 -39.37 23.30 54.03
C LYS A 196 -40.26 22.11 54.34
N SER A 197 -39.73 21.13 55.08
CA SER A 197 -40.39 20.40 56.17
C SER A 197 -39.73 19.06 56.43
N GLY A 198 -39.51 18.76 57.72
CA GLY A 198 -39.43 17.38 58.21
C GLY A 198 -38.04 16.81 58.46
N LEU A 199 -37.31 17.35 59.45
CA LEU A 199 -36.57 16.54 60.43
C LEU A 199 -36.06 17.39 61.62
N ASP A 200 -35.89 18.71 61.43
CA ASP A 200 -35.41 19.63 62.49
C ASP A 200 -36.46 20.00 63.55
N SER A 201 -37.70 19.53 63.44
CA SER A 201 -38.77 19.77 64.43
C SER A 201 -38.89 18.68 65.51
N PHE A 202 -38.13 17.59 65.43
CA PHE A 202 -38.35 16.42 66.30
C PHE A 202 -37.44 16.35 67.54
N VAL A 203 -36.35 17.12 67.59
CA VAL A 203 -35.31 16.97 68.66
C VAL A 203 -35.51 17.93 69.86
N LYS A 204 -36.50 18.84 69.83
CA LYS A 204 -36.70 19.83 70.92
C LYS A 204 -37.66 19.43 72.05
N LYS A 205 -38.18 18.20 72.10
CA LYS A 205 -39.22 17.81 73.09
C LYS A 205 -38.85 16.70 74.09
N THR A 206 -37.65 16.13 74.09
CA THR A 206 -37.30 15.13 75.13
C THR A 206 -35.86 15.29 75.59
N ARG A 207 -35.69 16.16 76.58
CA ARG A 207 -34.78 16.00 77.74
C ARG A 207 -35.35 16.88 78.87
N SER A 208 -36.37 16.34 79.51
CA SER A 208 -36.49 16.33 80.97
C SER A 208 -36.17 14.91 81.43
#